data_AF-A0A9Q0RYU0-F1
#
_entry.id   AF-A0A9Q0RYU0-F1
#
_cell.length_a   1.000
_cell.length_b   1.000
_cell.length_c   1.000
_cell.angle_alpha   90.00
_cell.angle_beta   90.00
_cell.angle_gamma   90.00
#
_symmetry.space_group_name_H-M   'P 1'
#
loop_
_entity.id
_entity.type
_entity.pdbx_description
1 polymer ?
#
loop_
_entity_poly.entity_id
_entity_poly.type
_entity_poly.pdbx_seq_one_letter_code
_entity_poly.pdbx_strand_id
1 'polypeptide(L)'
;MGRSVNAQENSDSDYVKAVYEIGEIVQTRQSKLWLQPDAMFKLSKLYKSHQRCIEILHGFSYRVIRERKEEIKRAKLNNNNLNLPNNNKNGVESSPDDE
;
A
#
# COMPACT_ATOMS: atom_id res chain seq x y z
N MET A 1 -2.14 -11.02 4.92
CA MET A 1 -2.12 -9.77 4.12
C MET A 1 -0.70 -9.61 3.59
N GLY A 2 -0.44 -9.85 2.32
CA GLY A 2 0.91 -9.77 1.75
C GLY A 2 0.86 -9.01 0.44
N ARG A 3 1.63 -7.93 0.35
CA ARG A 3 2.03 -7.36 -0.94
C ARG A 3 3.49 -7.77 -1.14
N SER A 4 3.81 -8.31 -2.32
CA SER A 4 5.19 -8.53 -2.73
C SER A 4 5.83 -7.18 -2.95
N VAL A 5 6.50 -6.68 -1.92
CA VAL A 5 7.48 -5.62 -2.09
C VAL A 5 8.69 -6.36 -2.64
N ASN A 6 9.01 -6.19 -3.94
CA ASN A 6 10.17 -6.81 -4.58
C ASN A 6 11.47 -6.20 -4.02
N ALA A 7 11.69 -6.32 -2.72
CA ALA A 7 12.78 -5.70 -1.98
C ALA A 7 14.15 -6.32 -2.35
N GLN A 8 14.15 -7.54 -2.87
CA GLN A 8 15.35 -8.19 -3.42
C GLN A 8 15.73 -7.67 -4.82
N GLU A 9 14.77 -7.29 -5.67
CA GLU A 9 15.04 -6.70 -7.01
C GLU A 9 15.18 -5.18 -6.97
N ASN A 10 14.49 -4.50 -6.05
CA ASN A 10 14.50 -3.05 -5.87
C ASN A 10 15.11 -2.67 -4.52
N SER A 11 16.27 -3.25 -4.22
CA SER A 11 17.09 -2.93 -3.03
C SER A 11 17.48 -1.44 -2.99
N ASP A 12 17.48 -0.78 -4.14
CA ASP A 12 17.76 0.65 -4.29
C ASP A 12 16.58 1.58 -4.02
N SER A 13 15.38 1.05 -3.75
CA SER A 13 14.21 1.87 -3.48
C SER A 13 14.42 2.71 -2.22
N ASP A 14 13.99 3.98 -2.28
CA ASP A 14 14.09 4.93 -1.15
C ASP A 14 13.48 4.37 0.14
N TYR A 15 12.46 3.50 0.00
CA TYR A 15 11.85 2.79 1.12
C TYR A 15 12.82 1.83 1.81
N VAL A 16 13.52 0.97 1.06
CA VAL A 16 14.45 0.00 1.63
C VAL A 16 15.62 0.73 2.30
N LYS A 17 16.16 1.78 1.66
CA LYS A 17 17.20 2.64 2.24
C LYS A 17 16.75 3.29 3.55
N ALA A 18 15.54 3.86 3.58
CA ALA A 18 14.99 4.47 4.78
C ALA A 18 14.79 3.46 5.94
N VAL A 19 14.45 2.21 5.63
CA VAL A 19 14.31 1.14 6.63
C VAL A 19 15.66 0.77 7.25
N TYR A 20 16.72 0.67 6.45
CA TYR A 20 18.06 0.42 6.98
C TYR A 20 18.58 1.60 7.80
N GLU A 21 18.45 2.83 7.28
CA GLU A 21 18.91 4.05 7.94
C GLU A 21 18.22 4.27 9.29
N ILE A 22 16.91 4.08 9.38
CA ILE A 22 16.19 4.19 10.66
C ILE A 22 16.61 3.08 11.63
N GLY A 23 16.91 1.87 11.13
CA GLY A 23 17.42 0.76 11.92
C GLY A 23 18.77 1.08 12.57
N GLU A 24 19.70 1.67 11.82
CA GLU A 24 21.01 2.11 12.34
C GLU A 24 20.86 3.22 13.38
N ILE A 25 19.96 4.19 13.14
CA ILE A 25 19.66 5.27 14.09
C ILE A 25 19.12 4.70 15.40
N VAL A 26 18.19 3.73 15.34
CA VAL A 26 17.61 3.10 16.52
C VAL A 26 18.65 2.29 17.28
N GLN A 27 19.48 1.50 16.59
CA GLN A 27 20.58 0.77 17.22
C GLN A 27 21.57 1.72 17.91
N THR A 28 21.95 2.81 17.24
CA THR A 28 22.84 3.84 17.81
C THR A 28 22.24 4.46 19.08
N ARG A 29 20.93 4.70 19.10
CA ARG A 29 20.22 5.21 20.28
C ARG A 29 20.18 4.20 21.42
N GLN A 30 20.02 2.91 21.12
CA GLN A 30 20.08 1.84 22.11
C GLN A 30 21.49 1.68 22.71
N SER A 31 22.54 1.80 21.89
CA SER A 31 23.93 1.72 22.36
C SER A 31 24.38 2.94 23.18
N LYS A 32 23.79 4.12 22.95
CA LYS A 32 24.13 5.36 23.67
C LYS A 32 23.04 5.71 24.67
N LEU A 33 23.16 5.18 25.88
CA LEU A 33 22.24 5.46 27.01
C LEU A 33 22.00 6.97 27.26
N TRP A 34 23.00 7.82 27.03
CA TRP A 34 22.90 9.28 27.17
C TRP A 34 22.00 9.97 26.13
N LEU A 35 21.66 9.29 25.03
CA LEU A 35 20.76 9.75 23.97
C LEU A 35 19.33 9.19 24.12
N GLN A 36 19.03 8.47 25.21
CA GLN A 36 17.67 8.05 25.53
C GLN A 36 16.69 9.21 25.76
N PRO A 37 17.05 10.32 26.43
CA PRO A 37 16.11 11.41 26.65
C PRO A 37 15.66 12.02 25.30
N ASP A 38 14.35 12.05 25.06
CA ASP A 38 13.78 12.53 23.79
C ASP A 38 14.18 13.97 23.47
N ALA A 39 14.38 14.82 24.48
CA ALA A 39 14.86 16.19 24.29
C ALA A 39 16.26 16.22 23.67
N MET A 40 17.20 15.44 24.21
CA MET A 40 18.57 15.35 23.71
C MET A 40 18.63 14.76 22.29
N PHE A 41 17.74 13.80 22.00
CA PHE A 41 17.63 13.24 20.67
C PHE A 41 17.08 14.26 19.67
N LYS A 42 16.05 15.03 20.02
CA LYS A 42 15.49 16.10 19.15
C LYS A 42 16.50 17.19 18.80
N LEU A 43 17.46 17.45 19.69
CA LEU A 43 18.57 18.39 19.48
C LEU A 43 19.69 17.80 18.59
N SER A 44 19.71 16.48 18.39
CA SER A 44 20.71 15.81 17.57
C SER A 44 20.44 15.96 16.07
N LYS A 45 21.51 15.99 15.27
CA LYS A 45 21.41 15.91 13.80
C LYS A 45 20.74 14.61 13.33
N LEU A 46 20.81 13.53 14.12
CA LEU A 46 20.13 12.25 13.82
C LEU A 46 18.61 12.40 13.76
N TYR A 47 18.02 13.35 14.49
CA TYR A 47 16.57 13.53 14.49
C TYR A 47 16.04 13.92 13.10
N LYS A 48 16.80 14.71 12.33
CA LYS A 48 16.43 15.10 10.97
C LYS A 48 16.41 13.89 10.02
N SER A 49 17.44 13.05 10.08
CA SER A 49 17.49 11.80 9.29
C SER A 49 16.38 10.83 9.70
N HIS A 50 16.14 10.68 11.00
CA HIS A 50 15.07 9.86 11.53
C HIS A 50 13.69 10.32 11.02
N GLN A 51 13.43 11.62 11.05
CA GLN A 51 12.17 12.19 10.57
C GLN A 51 11.97 11.96 9.07
N ARG A 52 13.02 12.14 8.27
CA ARG A 52 12.99 11.85 6.83
C ARG A 52 12.69 10.37 6.54
N CYS A 53 13.32 9.45 7.29
CA CYS A 53 13.05 8.02 7.15
C CYS A 53 11.58 7.68 7.45
N ILE A 54 11.03 8.28 8.52
CA ILE A 54 9.63 8.12 8.92
C ILE A 54 8.67 8.63 7.82
N GLU A 55 8.97 9.78 7.20
CA GLU A 55 8.16 10.31 6.11
C GLU A 55 8.08 9.36 4.92
N ILE A 56 9.22 8.78 4.53
CA ILE A 56 9.28 7.78 3.45
C ILE A 56 8.50 6.52 3.83
N LEU A 57 8.64 6.05 5.06
CA LEU A 57 7.96 4.85 5.57
C LEU A 57 6.43 5.01 5.59
N HIS A 58 5.95 6.18 6.04
CA HIS A 58 4.53 6.51 6.01
C HIS A 58 4.03 6.70 4.59
N GLY A 59 4.81 7.37 3.72
CA GLY A 59 4.46 7.53 2.31
C GLY A 59 4.25 6.20 1.60
N PHE A 60 5.10 5.21 1.87
CA PHE A 60 4.92 3.84 1.39
C PHE A 60 3.64 3.19 1.96
N SER A 61 3.46 3.26 3.28
CA SER A 61 2.29 2.68 3.96
C SER A 61 0.96 3.22 3.42
N TYR A 62 0.86 4.54 3.26
CA TYR A 62 -0.34 5.19 2.70
C TYR A 62 -0.61 4.77 1.26
N ARG A 63 0.45 4.60 0.46
CA ARG A 63 0.32 4.12 -0.93
C ARG A 63 -0.28 2.72 -0.97
N VAL A 64 0.25 1.80 -0.17
CA VAL A 64 -0.26 0.41 -0.08
C VAL A 64 -1.72 0.38 0.38
N ILE A 65 -2.08 1.19 1.39
CA ILE A 65 -3.47 1.28 1.88
C ILE A 65 -4.39 1.81 0.78
N ARG A 66 -3.97 2.84 0.04
CA ARG A 66 -4.77 3.43 -1.04
C ARG A 66 -5.00 2.42 -2.16
N GLU A 67 -3.95 1.76 -2.62
CA GLU A 67 -4.05 0.74 -3.67
C GLU A 67 -4.97 -0.40 -3.23
N ARG A 68 -4.86 -0.86 -1.97
CA ARG A 68 -5.76 -1.90 -1.46
C ARG A 68 -7.23 -1.46 -1.44
N LYS A 69 -7.50 -0.21 -1.06
CA LYS A 69 -8.86 0.35 -1.12
C LYS A 69 -9.38 0.42 -2.56
N GLU A 70 -8.53 0.76 -3.52
CA GLU A 70 -8.89 0.80 -4.94
C GLU A 70 -9.18 -0.60 -5.50
N GLU A 71 -8.36 -1.60 -5.17
CA GLU A 71 -8.62 -3.01 -5.52
C GLU A 71 -9.99 -3.48 -5.03
N ILE A 72 -10.31 -3.18 -3.76
CA ILE A 72 -11.60 -3.56 -3.16
C ILE A 72 -12.75 -2.84 -3.88
N LYS A 73 -12.59 -1.55 -4.22
CA LYS A 73 -13.61 -0.82 -4.99
C LYS A 73 -13.82 -1.42 -6.37
N ARG A 74 -12.74 -1.75 -7.10
CA ARG A 74 -12.81 -2.40 -8.43
C ARG A 74 -13.47 -3.77 -8.34
N ALA A 75 -13.12 -4.57 -7.34
CA ALA A 75 -13.75 -5.87 -7.10
C ALA A 75 -15.25 -5.75 -6.81
N LYS A 76 -15.67 -4.72 -6.05
CA LYS A 76 -17.10 -4.45 -5.81
C LYS A 76 -17.83 -4.00 -7.08
N LEU A 77 -17.23 -3.14 -7.89
CA LEU A 77 -17.83 -2.71 -9.17
C LEU A 77 -18.00 -3.88 -10.14
N ASN A 78 -16.99 -4.77 -10.25
CA ASN A 78 -17.08 -5.95 -11.11
C ASN A 78 -18.21 -6.90 -10.68
N ASN A 79 -18.38 -7.12 -9.37
CA ASN A 79 -19.49 -7.95 -8.85
C ASN A 79 -20.88 -7.36 -9.12
N ASN A 80 -21.03 -6.03 -9.13
CA ASN A 80 -22.32 -5.41 -9.45
C ASN A 80 -22.68 -5.52 -10.94
N ASN A 81 -21.69 -5.53 -11.85
CA ASN A 81 -21.93 -5.67 -13.29
C ASN A 81 -22.37 -7.11 -13.67
N LEU A 82 -21.98 -8.11 -12.90
CA LEU A 82 -22.43 -9.51 -13.07
C LEU A 82 -23.89 -9.74 -12.63
N ASN A 83 -24.47 -8.82 -11.85
CA ASN A 83 -25.82 -8.93 -11.30
C ASN A 83 -26.88 -8.14 -12.10
N LEU A 84 -26.53 -7.56 -13.26
CA LEU A 84 -27.54 -6.97 -14.13
C LEU A 84 -28.35 -8.12 -14.77
N PRO A 85 -29.68 -8.18 -14.56
CA PRO A 85 -30.49 -9.21 -15.20
C PRO A 85 -30.35 -9.04 -16.71
N ASN A 86 -29.80 -10.06 -17.37
CA ASN A 86 -29.78 -10.19 -18.82
C ASN A 86 -31.24 -10.32 -19.29
N ASN A 87 -31.92 -9.19 -19.41
CA ASN A 87 -33.31 -9.12 -19.82
C ASN A 87 -33.35 -9.07 -21.35
N ASN A 88 -32.76 -10.07 -22.00
CA ASN A 88 -33.03 -10.35 -23.41
C ASN A 88 -34.04 -11.50 -23.46
N LYS A 89 -35.32 -11.14 -23.25
CA LYS A 89 -36.45 -12.04 -23.44
C LYS A 89 -36.57 -12.32 -24.93
N ASN A 90 -36.17 -13.53 -25.30
CA ASN A 90 -36.68 -14.18 -26.50
C ASN A 90 -38.21 -14.31 -26.41
N GLY A 91 -38.88 -14.06 -27.53
CA GLY A 91 -40.32 -14.16 -27.74
C GLY A 91 -40.66 -13.19 -28.87
N VAL A 92 -40.86 -13.65 -30.11
CA VAL A 92 -42.07 -14.35 -30.52
C VAL A 92 -41.74 -15.53 -31.43
N GLU A 93 -42.11 -16.73 -30.96
CA GLU A 93 -42.48 -17.86 -31.80
C GLU A 93 -43.89 -17.61 -32.34
N SER A 94 -44.03 -17.62 -33.65
CA SER A 94 -45.25 -18.06 -34.32
C SER A 94 -44.92 -18.28 -35.80
N SER A 95 -44.68 -19.54 -36.16
CA SER A 95 -44.91 -20.01 -37.53
C SER A 95 -46.39 -19.78 -37.87
N PRO A 96 -46.68 -19.33 -39.10
CA PRO A 96 -47.83 -19.84 -39.81
C PRO A 96 -47.35 -20.62 -41.03
N ASP A 97 -47.88 -21.84 -41.17
CA ASP A 97 -47.89 -22.60 -42.41
C ASP A 97 -48.23 -21.71 -43.61
N ASP A 98 -47.56 -21.90 -44.76
CA ASP A 98 -48.18 -21.85 -46.09
C ASP A 98 -47.16 -22.25 -47.20
N GLU A 99 -47.63 -23.18 -48.04
CA GLU A 99 -47.13 -23.74 -49.32
C GLU A 99 -45.86 -24.63 -49.38
#